data_AF-A0A0W8DN41-F1
#
_entry.id   AF-A0A0W8DN41-F1
#
_cell.length_a   1.000
_cell.length_b   1.000
_cell.length_c   1.000
_cell.angle_alpha   90.00
_cell.angle_beta   90.00
_cell.angle_gamma   90.00
#
_symmetry.space_group_name_H-M   'P 1'
#
loop_
_entity.id
_entity.type
_entity.pdbx_description
1 polymer ?
#
loop_
_entity_poly.entity_id
_entity_poly.type
_entity_poly.pdbx_seq_one_letter_code
_entity_poly.pdbx_strand_id
1 'polypeptide(L)'
;MLEVTEVLLAHGADPMAESDSAKIAMDYVRAGPNCEEFEKLLNAYSSLKGAIGAMNAEAITVCLRERLTGDRAAKVSSIDAAIQLKHSEAVTIILQMSLASDTLVEMVEKHKEVERGVEQTDDLKWREELRNLGEDFGRESFDFAVEIDKNSKVSWLLREHIKQRAFWERATLILSAGKVTVTRLRQLMGLMTSVYDLHIIFGLALRTLSAGEMHTVLSEVFDEVIRAKLIVDHQAITFFQLALRECRRENFIAEVEQMKWDLKATKVKRETSVWDREIKRSLLEAACTVRKAERNTALVHKQFNLLREEMKLSAIKPHTRQRYISRLSVALILCGGAAYNLGALFDICDPAKLLTVLSADDVEDFLAETTSTFVFKTGVEAVLIHSAIDPIDFALALRNIVKQEQSECIETKRSAWEPCDRESFDSTEDVLQVP
;
A
#
# COMPACT_ATOMS: atom_id res chain seq x y z
N MET A 1 -17.01 -30.69 8.46
CA MET A 1 -18.43 -30.62 8.89
C MET A 1 -18.72 -29.34 9.68
N LEU A 2 -17.90 -28.99 10.68
CA LEU A 2 -18.05 -27.74 11.44
C LEU A 2 -17.95 -26.50 10.53
N GLU A 3 -16.89 -26.40 9.73
CA GLU A 3 -16.70 -25.31 8.74
C GLU A 3 -17.86 -25.19 7.74
N VAL A 4 -18.37 -26.34 7.25
CA VAL A 4 -19.53 -26.35 6.33
C VAL A 4 -20.78 -25.82 7.04
N THR A 5 -20.96 -26.13 8.32
CA THR A 5 -22.10 -25.68 9.11
C THR A 5 -22.01 -24.18 9.38
N GLU A 6 -20.82 -23.67 9.70
CA GLU A 6 -20.55 -22.25 9.86
C GLU A 6 -20.89 -21.47 8.59
N VAL A 7 -20.43 -21.94 7.42
CA VAL A 7 -20.78 -21.33 6.13
C VAL A 7 -22.28 -21.33 5.89
N LEU A 8 -22.98 -22.45 6.14
CA LEU A 8 -24.43 -22.52 5.96
C LEU A 8 -25.19 -21.54 6.88
N LEU A 9 -24.78 -21.45 8.15
CA LEU A 9 -25.35 -20.52 9.12
C LEU A 9 -25.10 -19.06 8.73
N ALA A 10 -23.88 -18.73 8.28
CA ALA A 10 -23.51 -17.40 7.78
C ALA A 10 -24.34 -16.99 6.54
N HIS A 11 -24.78 -17.98 5.74
CA HIS A 11 -25.68 -17.78 4.59
C HIS A 11 -27.16 -17.81 4.96
N GLY A 12 -27.49 -17.80 6.25
CA GLY A 12 -28.86 -17.65 6.75
C GLY A 12 -29.60 -18.95 7.03
N ALA A 13 -28.93 -20.10 7.08
CA ALA A 13 -29.55 -21.34 7.55
C ALA A 13 -30.04 -21.16 9.00
N ASP A 14 -31.24 -21.69 9.30
CA ASP A 14 -31.82 -21.58 10.63
C ASP A 14 -31.50 -22.80 11.51
N PRO A 15 -30.69 -22.66 12.58
CA PRO A 15 -30.40 -23.76 13.50
C PRO A 15 -31.61 -24.17 14.35
N MET A 16 -32.68 -23.35 14.38
CA MET A 16 -33.94 -23.63 15.07
C MET A 16 -34.99 -24.26 14.16
N ALA A 17 -34.68 -24.46 12.87
CA ALA A 17 -35.58 -25.17 11.97
C ALA A 17 -35.78 -26.62 12.44
N GLU A 18 -37.04 -27.01 12.58
CA GLU A 18 -37.42 -28.36 12.96
C GLU A 18 -37.38 -29.31 11.75
N SER A 19 -36.85 -30.51 11.96
CA SER A 19 -36.99 -31.61 11.00
C SER A 19 -38.39 -32.23 11.05
N ASP A 20 -38.68 -33.15 10.11
CA ASP A 20 -39.92 -33.96 10.12
C ASP A 20 -40.13 -34.74 11.42
N SER A 21 -39.10 -34.89 12.25
CA SER A 21 -39.14 -35.54 13.57
C SER A 21 -39.22 -34.57 14.75
N ALA A 22 -39.52 -33.29 14.51
CA ALA A 22 -39.56 -32.21 15.50
C ALA A 22 -38.23 -32.03 16.29
N LYS A 23 -37.10 -32.33 15.62
CA LYS A 23 -35.75 -32.15 16.18
C LYS A 23 -35.06 -30.98 15.50
N ILE A 24 -34.31 -30.21 16.27
CA ILE A 24 -33.50 -29.09 15.76
C ILE A 24 -32.04 -29.52 15.57
N ALA A 25 -31.24 -28.69 14.89
CA ALA A 25 -29.82 -28.97 14.63
C ALA A 25 -29.05 -29.35 15.92
N MET A 26 -29.39 -28.71 17.04
CA MET A 26 -28.75 -28.95 18.34
C MET A 26 -28.95 -30.40 18.84
N ASP A 27 -30.09 -31.03 18.54
CA ASP A 27 -30.41 -32.39 19.00
C ASP A 27 -29.58 -33.46 18.30
N TYR A 28 -29.17 -33.19 17.04
CA TYR A 28 -28.34 -34.11 16.26
C TYR A 28 -26.86 -34.04 16.63
N VAL A 29 -26.40 -32.87 17.07
CA VAL A 29 -24.99 -32.62 17.42
C VAL A 29 -24.59 -33.25 18.75
N ARG A 30 -25.51 -33.31 19.72
CA ARG A 30 -25.23 -33.80 21.09
C ARG A 30 -24.74 -35.24 21.17
N ALA A 31 -24.89 -36.03 20.11
CA ALA A 31 -24.47 -37.42 20.04
C ALA A 31 -23.20 -37.66 19.19
N GLY A 32 -22.58 -36.62 18.64
CA GLY A 32 -21.45 -36.72 17.70
C GLY A 32 -20.11 -36.19 18.23
N PRO A 33 -19.01 -36.41 17.49
CA PRO A 33 -17.72 -35.78 17.77
C PRO A 33 -17.79 -34.25 17.61
N ASN A 34 -16.98 -33.51 18.36
CA ASN A 34 -16.94 -32.04 18.40
C ASN A 34 -18.24 -31.37 18.88
N CYS A 35 -19.04 -32.06 19.69
CA CYS A 35 -20.34 -31.59 20.16
C CYS A 35 -20.28 -30.21 20.85
N GLU A 36 -19.24 -29.93 21.64
CA GLU A 36 -19.06 -28.65 22.32
C GLU A 36 -18.83 -27.47 21.36
N GLU A 37 -18.09 -27.70 20.27
CA GLU A 37 -17.78 -26.66 19.27
C GLU A 37 -19.02 -26.32 18.45
N PHE A 38 -19.76 -27.36 18.03
CA PHE A 38 -21.04 -27.17 17.36
C PHE A 38 -22.08 -26.54 18.27
N GLU A 39 -22.12 -26.87 19.57
CA GLU A 39 -23.04 -26.24 20.52
C GLU A 39 -22.75 -24.75 20.67
N LYS A 40 -21.48 -24.36 20.77
CA LYS A 40 -21.09 -22.93 20.77
C LYS A 40 -21.51 -22.23 19.47
N LEU A 41 -21.25 -22.84 18.31
CA LEU A 41 -21.59 -22.29 17.01
C LEU A 41 -23.10 -22.12 16.83
N LEU A 42 -23.89 -23.17 17.10
CA LEU A 42 -25.34 -23.14 16.96
C LEU A 42 -25.99 -22.15 17.94
N ASN A 43 -25.46 -22.06 19.18
CA ASN A 43 -25.92 -21.07 20.14
C ASN A 43 -25.63 -19.63 19.68
N ALA A 44 -24.49 -19.38 19.02
CA ALA A 44 -24.18 -18.06 18.47
C ALA A 44 -25.21 -17.62 17.42
N TYR A 45 -25.64 -18.52 16.53
CA TYR A 45 -26.61 -18.22 15.47
C TYR A 45 -28.08 -18.36 15.88
N SER A 46 -28.36 -18.77 17.12
CA SER A 46 -29.72 -18.95 17.63
C SER A 46 -30.44 -17.64 18.01
N SER A 47 -29.67 -16.65 18.46
CA SER A 47 -30.22 -15.41 18.99
C SER A 47 -29.16 -14.31 19.00
N LEU A 48 -29.61 -13.05 18.89
CA LEU A 48 -28.71 -11.89 18.95
C LEU A 48 -27.88 -11.85 20.24
N LYS A 49 -28.47 -12.27 21.37
CA LYS A 49 -27.76 -12.34 22.65
C LYS A 49 -26.68 -13.41 22.64
N GLY A 50 -26.95 -14.57 22.03
CA GLY A 50 -25.96 -15.62 21.82
C GLY A 50 -24.82 -15.14 20.92
N ALA A 51 -25.16 -14.45 19.83
CA ALA A 51 -24.20 -13.90 18.88
C ALA A 51 -23.25 -12.87 19.51
N ILE A 52 -23.80 -11.94 20.29
CA ILE A 52 -23.03 -10.93 21.05
C ILE A 52 -22.14 -11.60 22.09
N GLY A 53 -22.68 -12.56 22.87
CA GLY A 53 -21.92 -13.28 23.88
C GLY A 53 -20.77 -14.12 23.30
N ALA A 54 -20.92 -14.57 22.06
CA ALA A 54 -19.88 -15.28 21.30
C ALA A 54 -18.92 -14.34 20.56
N MET A 55 -19.15 -13.03 20.59
CA MET A 55 -18.42 -12.02 19.80
C MET A 55 -18.31 -12.38 18.31
N ASN A 56 -19.34 -13.02 17.75
CA ASN A 56 -19.33 -13.49 16.36
C ASN A 56 -20.07 -12.50 15.45
N ALA A 57 -19.32 -11.74 14.64
CA ALA A 57 -19.87 -10.69 13.77
C ALA A 57 -20.83 -11.23 12.69
N GLU A 58 -20.59 -12.44 12.17
CA GLU A 58 -21.43 -13.08 11.15
C GLU A 58 -22.76 -13.53 11.76
N ALA A 59 -22.73 -14.15 12.94
CA ALA A 59 -23.93 -14.49 13.69
C ALA A 59 -24.75 -13.25 14.07
N ILE A 60 -24.08 -12.18 14.52
CA ILE A 60 -24.72 -10.88 14.80
C ILE A 60 -25.41 -10.37 13.54
N THR A 61 -24.72 -10.43 12.40
CA THR A 61 -25.26 -9.99 11.10
C THR A 61 -26.54 -10.74 10.73
N VAL A 62 -26.53 -12.08 10.82
CA VAL A 62 -27.69 -12.91 10.48
C VAL A 62 -28.86 -12.62 11.42
N CYS A 63 -28.62 -12.51 12.73
CA CYS A 63 -29.68 -12.19 13.69
C CYS A 63 -30.25 -10.77 13.50
N LEU A 64 -29.42 -9.78 13.14
CA LEU A 64 -29.89 -8.42 12.87
C LEU A 64 -30.72 -8.34 11.58
N ARG A 65 -30.32 -9.07 10.53
CA ARG A 65 -31.07 -9.16 9.26
C ARG A 65 -32.46 -9.75 9.47
N GLU A 66 -32.55 -10.86 10.20
CA GLU A 66 -33.82 -11.47 10.56
C GLU A 66 -34.71 -10.49 11.34
N ARG A 67 -34.13 -9.79 12.33
CA ARG A 67 -34.89 -8.86 13.16
C ARG A 67 -35.39 -7.63 12.39
N LEU A 68 -34.62 -7.18 11.40
CA LEU A 68 -34.97 -6.02 10.58
C LEU A 68 -35.94 -6.37 9.44
N THR A 69 -35.76 -7.52 8.79
CA THR A 69 -36.44 -7.85 7.52
C THR A 69 -37.35 -9.07 7.60
N GLY A 70 -37.26 -9.87 8.66
CA GLY A 70 -37.89 -11.18 8.77
C GLY A 70 -37.16 -12.30 8.00
N ASP A 71 -36.05 -11.97 7.32
CA ASP A 71 -35.27 -12.93 6.51
C ASP A 71 -33.80 -12.91 6.92
N ARG A 72 -33.28 -14.10 7.27
CA ARG A 72 -31.88 -14.31 7.64
C ARG A 72 -30.91 -14.17 6.46
N ALA A 73 -31.38 -14.45 5.26
CA ALA A 73 -30.59 -14.39 4.03
C ALA A 73 -30.64 -13.01 3.34
N ALA A 74 -31.29 -12.01 3.96
CA ALA A 74 -31.42 -10.68 3.40
C ALA A 74 -30.05 -10.02 3.13
N LYS A 75 -29.92 -9.34 1.98
CA LYS A 75 -28.67 -8.64 1.58
C LYS A 75 -28.56 -7.24 2.16
N VAL A 76 -28.75 -7.11 3.47
CA VAL A 76 -28.54 -5.84 4.19
C VAL A 76 -27.12 -5.83 4.77
N SER A 77 -26.44 -4.68 4.69
CA SER A 77 -25.15 -4.50 5.36
C SER A 77 -25.29 -4.72 6.86
N SER A 78 -24.33 -5.39 7.46
CA SER A 78 -24.36 -5.76 8.88
C SER A 78 -24.39 -4.53 9.80
N ILE A 79 -23.55 -3.54 9.48
CA ILE A 79 -23.46 -2.31 10.25
C ILE A 79 -24.70 -1.43 10.06
N ASP A 80 -25.26 -1.37 8.84
CA ASP A 80 -26.48 -0.63 8.54
C ASP A 80 -27.68 -1.22 9.31
N ALA A 81 -27.81 -2.55 9.34
CA ALA A 81 -28.83 -3.22 10.14
C ALA A 81 -28.68 -2.93 11.65
N ALA A 82 -27.45 -2.92 12.17
CA ALA A 82 -27.18 -2.57 13.57
C ALA A 82 -27.53 -1.11 13.88
N ILE A 83 -27.26 -0.19 12.95
CA ILE A 83 -27.55 1.24 13.07
C ILE A 83 -29.06 1.49 13.05
N GLN A 84 -29.78 0.91 12.11
CA GLN A 84 -31.23 1.06 11.98
C GLN A 84 -31.97 0.50 13.20
N LEU A 85 -31.48 -0.61 13.76
CA LEU A 85 -32.00 -1.21 14.99
C LEU A 85 -31.50 -0.53 16.28
N LYS A 86 -30.66 0.51 16.16
CA LYS A 86 -30.07 1.29 17.27
C LYS A 86 -29.36 0.41 18.31
N HIS A 87 -28.62 -0.60 17.85
CA HIS A 87 -27.99 -1.59 18.73
C HIS A 87 -26.49 -1.30 18.93
N SER A 88 -26.16 -0.42 19.88
CA SER A 88 -24.79 0.05 20.14
C SER A 88 -23.76 -1.07 20.29
N GLU A 89 -24.06 -2.09 21.10
CA GLU A 89 -23.16 -3.21 21.35
C GLU A 89 -22.85 -4.03 20.08
N ALA A 90 -23.84 -4.15 19.18
CA ALA A 90 -23.64 -4.85 17.93
C ALA A 90 -22.79 -4.02 16.96
N VAL A 91 -22.99 -2.70 16.92
CA VAL A 91 -22.13 -1.76 16.19
C VAL A 91 -20.69 -1.88 16.67
N THR A 92 -20.46 -1.84 17.99
CA THR A 92 -19.11 -1.97 18.57
C THR A 92 -18.43 -3.28 18.16
N ILE A 93 -19.11 -4.43 18.30
CA ILE A 93 -18.50 -5.73 17.97
C ILE A 93 -18.22 -5.85 16.47
N ILE A 94 -19.13 -5.38 15.60
CA ILE A 94 -18.92 -5.41 14.14
C ILE A 94 -17.70 -4.57 13.74
N LEU A 95 -17.55 -3.39 14.35
CA LEU A 95 -16.40 -2.51 14.10
C LEU A 95 -15.09 -3.11 14.65
N GLN A 96 -15.11 -3.69 15.85
CA GLN A 96 -13.93 -4.36 16.43
C GLN A 96 -13.48 -5.56 15.59
N MET A 97 -14.41 -6.39 15.12
CA MET A 97 -14.07 -7.53 14.27
C MET A 97 -13.57 -7.06 12.90
N SER A 98 -14.11 -5.94 12.38
CA SER A 98 -13.61 -5.32 11.15
C SER A 98 -12.12 -4.98 11.25
N LEU A 99 -11.67 -4.40 12.37
CA LEU A 99 -10.25 -4.10 12.58
C LEU A 99 -9.35 -5.35 12.60
N ALA A 100 -9.90 -6.51 12.94
CA ALA A 100 -9.14 -7.75 13.06
C ALA A 100 -9.03 -8.52 11.72
N SER A 101 -10.07 -8.46 10.88
CA SER A 101 -10.18 -9.33 9.70
C SER A 101 -10.25 -8.59 8.36
N ASP A 102 -10.76 -7.35 8.35
CA ASP A 102 -11.10 -6.69 7.10
C ASP A 102 -9.89 -6.05 6.43
N THR A 103 -9.99 -5.84 5.13
CA THR A 103 -9.06 -5.00 4.38
C THR A 103 -9.33 -3.51 4.66
N LEU A 104 -8.34 -2.64 4.39
CA LEU A 104 -8.50 -1.19 4.54
C LEU A 104 -9.67 -0.64 3.71
N VAL A 105 -9.93 -1.21 2.53
CA VAL A 105 -11.05 -0.79 1.68
C VAL A 105 -12.39 -1.10 2.35
N GLU A 106 -12.53 -2.28 2.94
CA GLU A 106 -13.73 -2.70 3.66
C GLU A 106 -13.95 -1.89 4.95
N MET A 107 -12.87 -1.57 5.68
CA MET A 107 -12.94 -0.68 6.85
C MET A 107 -13.42 0.73 6.46
N VAL A 108 -12.91 1.28 5.34
CA VAL A 108 -13.35 2.59 4.82
C VAL A 108 -14.82 2.58 4.43
N GLU A 109 -15.30 1.52 3.79
CA GLU A 109 -16.72 1.41 3.45
C GLU A 109 -17.60 1.32 4.70
N LYS A 110 -17.20 0.53 5.72
CA LYS A 110 -17.91 0.50 7.01
C LYS A 110 -17.93 1.86 7.71
N HIS A 111 -16.82 2.61 7.68
CA HIS A 111 -16.79 3.96 8.25
C HIS A 111 -17.77 4.91 7.53
N LYS A 112 -17.85 4.84 6.19
CA LYS A 112 -18.83 5.63 5.42
C LYS A 112 -20.27 5.24 5.74
N GLU A 113 -20.55 3.97 6.00
CA GLU A 113 -21.87 3.52 6.41
C GLU A 113 -22.25 4.07 7.79
N VAL A 114 -21.29 4.15 8.72
CA VAL A 114 -21.49 4.81 10.02
C VAL A 114 -21.73 6.32 9.85
N GLU A 115 -20.94 7.02 9.04
CA GLU A 115 -21.14 8.46 8.75
C GLU A 115 -22.53 8.73 8.17
N ARG A 116 -22.96 7.91 7.20
CA ARG A 116 -24.30 7.99 6.62
C ARG A 116 -25.39 7.76 7.67
N GLY A 117 -25.18 6.80 8.58
CA GLY A 117 -26.07 6.54 9.71
C GLY A 117 -26.21 7.73 10.65
N VAL A 118 -25.11 8.44 10.93
CA VAL A 118 -25.11 9.67 11.74
C VAL A 118 -25.93 10.78 11.07
N GLU A 119 -25.80 10.94 9.75
CA GLU A 119 -26.54 11.95 8.98
C GLU A 119 -28.05 11.65 8.92
N GLN A 120 -28.43 10.39 8.80
CA GLN A 120 -29.81 9.94 8.60
C GLN A 120 -30.60 9.76 9.90
N THR A 121 -29.93 9.75 11.07
CA THR A 121 -30.56 9.51 12.36
C THR A 121 -31.14 10.78 12.97
N ASP A 122 -32.46 10.84 13.21
CA ASP A 122 -33.11 11.97 13.90
C ASP A 122 -32.98 11.96 15.44
N ASP A 123 -32.64 10.79 16.01
CA ASP A 123 -32.45 10.61 17.45
C ASP A 123 -31.11 11.21 17.91
N LEU A 124 -31.17 12.36 18.59
CA LEU A 124 -29.97 13.09 19.02
C LEU A 124 -29.03 12.28 19.90
N LYS A 125 -29.57 11.47 20.83
CA LYS A 125 -28.76 10.68 21.76
C LYS A 125 -28.05 9.55 21.01
N TRP A 126 -28.80 8.84 20.18
CA TRP A 126 -28.24 7.78 19.33
C TRP A 126 -27.21 8.33 18.33
N ARG A 127 -27.49 9.50 17.74
CA ARG A 127 -26.58 10.20 16.82
C ARG A 127 -25.24 10.54 17.47
N GLU A 128 -25.25 10.99 18.73
CA GLU A 128 -24.03 11.32 19.46
C GLU A 128 -23.24 10.06 19.84
N GLU A 129 -23.91 9.02 20.31
CA GLU A 129 -23.29 7.71 20.58
C GLU A 129 -22.67 7.10 19.32
N LEU A 130 -23.39 7.10 18.20
CA LEU A 130 -22.92 6.59 16.91
C LEU A 130 -21.75 7.41 16.35
N ARG A 131 -21.77 8.74 16.54
CA ARG A 131 -20.64 9.61 16.17
C ARG A 131 -19.38 9.23 16.94
N ASN A 132 -19.49 9.02 18.26
CA ASN A 132 -18.33 8.64 19.06
C ASN A 132 -17.77 7.28 18.62
N LEU A 133 -18.64 6.30 18.38
CA LEU A 133 -18.23 4.98 17.86
C LEU A 133 -17.54 5.08 16.48
N GLY A 134 -18.05 5.94 15.60
CA GLY A 134 -17.46 6.20 14.29
C GLY A 134 -16.10 6.90 14.38
N GLU A 135 -15.96 7.89 15.27
CA GLU A 135 -14.69 8.59 15.51
C GLU A 135 -13.63 7.68 16.11
N ASP A 136 -14.00 6.80 17.05
CA ASP A 136 -13.09 5.82 17.66
C ASP A 136 -12.63 4.79 16.62
N PHE A 137 -13.56 4.20 15.86
CA PHE A 137 -13.22 3.26 14.79
C PHE A 137 -12.37 3.92 13.69
N GLY A 138 -12.71 5.14 13.26
CA GLY A 138 -11.93 5.88 12.27
C GLY A 138 -10.50 6.16 12.73
N ARG A 139 -10.30 6.42 14.04
CA ARG A 139 -8.96 6.54 14.63
C ARG A 139 -8.21 5.22 14.65
N GLU A 140 -8.85 4.13 15.06
CA GLU A 140 -8.22 2.81 15.14
C GLU A 140 -7.88 2.24 13.74
N SER A 141 -8.80 2.35 12.77
CA SER A 141 -8.52 2.00 11.37
C SER A 141 -7.41 2.84 10.78
N PHE A 142 -7.30 4.11 11.19
CA PHE A 142 -6.22 5.00 10.78
C PHE A 142 -4.88 4.56 11.38
N ASP A 143 -4.83 4.26 12.67
CA ASP A 143 -3.62 3.75 13.33
C ASP A 143 -3.15 2.44 12.68
N PHE A 144 -4.10 1.56 12.35
CA PHE A 144 -3.86 0.31 11.62
C PHE A 144 -3.32 0.56 10.20
N ALA A 145 -3.90 1.51 9.45
CA ALA A 145 -3.41 1.90 8.12
C ALA A 145 -1.98 2.47 8.17
N VAL A 146 -1.70 3.28 9.20
CA VAL A 146 -0.37 3.84 9.47
C VAL A 146 0.63 2.76 9.87
N GLU A 147 0.18 1.67 10.50
CA GLU A 147 1.05 0.54 10.88
C GLU A 147 1.39 -0.35 9.68
N ILE A 148 0.40 -0.69 8.85
CA ILE A 148 0.60 -1.50 7.64
C ILE A 148 1.47 -0.78 6.60
N ASP A 149 1.31 0.54 6.47
CA ASP A 149 1.98 1.32 5.43
C ASP A 149 2.80 2.50 6.01
N LYS A 150 3.52 2.21 7.10
CA LYS A 150 4.26 3.22 7.90
C LYS A 150 5.28 4.04 7.12
N ASN A 151 5.75 3.53 5.99
CA ASN A 151 6.81 4.12 5.19
C ASN A 151 6.35 4.66 3.83
N SER A 152 5.08 4.52 3.44
CA SER A 152 4.65 5.17 2.20
C SER A 152 4.53 6.68 2.35
N LYS A 153 4.68 7.31 1.19
CA LYS A 153 4.39 8.71 0.99
C LYS A 153 2.93 9.05 1.30
N VAL A 154 1.99 8.12 1.10
CA VAL A 154 0.56 8.31 1.36
C VAL A 154 0.31 8.40 2.87
N SER A 155 0.81 7.45 3.66
CA SER A 155 0.70 7.48 5.12
C SER A 155 1.44 8.64 5.78
N TRP A 156 2.53 9.12 5.17
CA TRP A 156 3.17 10.36 5.60
C TRP A 156 2.31 11.59 5.30
N LEU A 157 1.80 11.73 4.06
CA LEU A 157 0.93 12.83 3.67
C LEU A 157 -0.37 12.86 4.48
N LEU A 158 -0.95 11.70 4.77
CA LEU A 158 -2.15 11.58 5.61
C LEU A 158 -1.89 11.96 7.07
N ARG A 159 -0.76 11.53 7.66
CA ARG A 159 -0.37 11.95 9.02
C ARG A 159 -0.17 13.46 9.12
N GLU A 160 0.48 14.06 8.12
CA GLU A 160 0.65 15.51 8.07
C GLU A 160 -0.69 16.23 7.83
N HIS A 161 -1.58 15.68 7.00
CA HIS A 161 -2.92 16.25 6.79
C HIS A 161 -3.80 16.19 8.04
N ILE A 162 -3.78 15.08 8.80
CA ILE A 162 -4.53 14.95 10.06
C ILE A 162 -3.97 15.87 11.14
N LYS A 163 -2.64 15.97 11.27
CA LYS A 163 -2.02 16.95 12.17
C LYS A 163 -2.41 18.37 11.79
N GLN A 164 -2.41 18.70 10.50
CA GLN A 164 -2.83 20.00 10.00
C GLN A 164 -4.31 20.27 10.33
N ARG A 165 -5.19 19.30 10.11
CA ARG A 165 -6.62 19.42 10.46
C ARG A 165 -6.81 19.62 11.98
N ALA A 166 -6.17 18.81 12.80
CA ALA A 166 -6.21 18.93 14.26
C ALA A 166 -5.65 20.28 14.75
N PHE A 167 -4.59 20.78 14.11
CA PHE A 167 -4.04 22.11 14.36
C PHE A 167 -5.09 23.20 14.08
N TRP A 168 -5.76 23.16 12.91
CA TRP A 168 -6.78 24.15 12.55
C TRP A 168 -8.04 24.09 13.41
N GLU A 169 -8.54 22.90 13.71
CA GLU A 169 -9.69 22.71 14.61
C GLU A 169 -9.39 23.28 16.00
N ARG A 170 -8.19 23.00 16.54
CA ARG A 170 -7.78 23.48 17.86
C ARG A 170 -7.49 24.98 17.87
N ALA A 171 -6.89 25.53 16.81
CA ALA A 171 -6.71 26.96 16.64
C ALA A 171 -8.07 27.68 16.60
N THR A 172 -9.05 27.12 15.90
CA THR A 172 -10.42 27.66 15.81
C THR A 172 -11.13 27.63 17.16
N LEU A 173 -10.98 26.55 17.93
CA LEU A 173 -11.50 26.46 19.30
C LEU A 173 -10.85 27.45 20.27
N ILE A 174 -9.55 27.74 20.08
CA ILE A 174 -8.86 28.77 20.87
C ILE A 174 -9.36 30.16 20.48
N LEU A 175 -9.57 30.41 19.18
CA LEU A 175 -10.09 31.67 18.65
C LEU A 175 -11.53 31.95 19.12
N SER A 176 -12.38 30.92 19.19
CA SER A 176 -13.77 31.04 19.65
C SER A 176 -13.89 31.13 21.17
N ALA A 177 -12.83 30.83 21.92
CA ALA A 177 -12.81 30.96 23.36
C ALA A 177 -12.52 32.41 23.79
N GLY A 178 -13.30 32.94 24.73
CA GLY A 178 -13.13 34.32 25.23
C GLY A 178 -11.82 34.58 26.00
N LYS A 179 -10.98 33.56 26.24
CA LYS A 179 -9.66 33.68 26.85
C LYS A 179 -8.68 32.66 26.28
N VAL A 180 -7.53 33.15 25.81
CA VAL A 180 -6.39 32.33 25.37
C VAL A 180 -5.47 32.08 26.58
N THR A 181 -4.96 30.85 26.73
CA THR A 181 -4.05 30.48 27.82
C THR A 181 -2.79 29.81 27.26
N VAL A 182 -1.67 29.95 27.98
CA VAL A 182 -0.38 29.32 27.64
C VAL A 182 -0.53 27.81 27.43
N THR A 183 -1.31 27.12 28.26
CA THR A 183 -1.52 25.67 28.16
C THR A 183 -2.20 25.27 26.85
N ARG A 184 -3.17 26.06 26.37
CA ARG A 184 -3.86 25.79 25.11
C ARG A 184 -2.95 26.03 23.91
N LEU A 185 -2.11 27.06 23.97
CA LEU A 185 -1.12 27.34 22.93
C LEU A 185 -0.04 26.24 22.89
N ARG A 186 0.44 25.72 24.02
CA ARG A 186 1.36 24.57 24.05
C ARG A 186 0.81 23.33 23.37
N GLN A 187 -0.47 23.02 23.58
CA GLN A 187 -1.11 21.89 22.90
C GLN A 187 -1.12 22.08 21.38
N LEU A 188 -1.24 23.32 20.90
CA LEU A 188 -1.20 23.68 19.49
C LEU A 188 0.21 23.47 18.89
N MET A 189 1.26 23.68 19.69
CA MET A 189 2.66 23.53 19.25
C MET A 189 3.00 22.10 18.85
N GLY A 190 2.53 21.11 19.62
CA GLY A 190 2.75 19.69 19.30
C GLY A 190 2.07 19.23 18.00
N LEU A 191 1.16 20.06 17.46
CA LEU A 191 0.41 19.79 16.24
C LEU A 191 0.93 20.59 15.03
N MET A 192 1.94 21.45 15.21
CA MET A 192 2.53 22.19 14.10
C MET A 192 3.03 21.23 13.03
N THR A 193 2.68 21.50 11.78
CA THR A 193 3.16 20.75 10.61
C THR A 193 4.24 21.55 9.89
N SER A 194 4.19 22.88 9.95
CA SER A 194 5.10 23.77 9.21
C SER A 194 5.64 24.95 10.05
N VAL A 195 6.67 25.61 9.53
CA VAL A 195 7.18 26.89 10.09
C VAL A 195 6.17 28.03 9.87
N TYR A 196 5.25 27.92 8.92
CA TYR A 196 4.24 28.95 8.65
C TYR A 196 3.17 29.00 9.74
N ASP A 197 2.94 27.89 10.44
CA ASP A 197 1.98 27.76 11.55
C ASP A 197 2.33 28.68 12.73
N LEU A 198 3.59 29.11 12.83
CA LEU A 198 4.04 30.14 13.78
C LEU A 198 3.16 31.39 13.72
N HIS A 199 2.73 31.83 12.53
CA HIS A 199 1.90 33.04 12.40
C HIS A 199 0.57 32.92 13.14
N ILE A 200 -0.03 31.73 13.15
CA ILE A 200 -1.29 31.47 13.85
C ILE A 200 -1.05 31.49 15.37
N ILE A 201 0.03 30.87 15.84
CA ILE A 201 0.40 30.90 17.27
C ILE A 201 0.66 32.34 17.72
N PHE A 202 1.41 33.12 16.93
CA PHE A 202 1.62 34.54 17.18
C PHE A 202 0.31 35.32 17.24
N GLY A 203 -0.55 35.16 16.23
CA GLY A 203 -1.81 35.88 16.15
C GLY A 203 -2.75 35.59 17.33
N LEU A 204 -2.77 34.36 17.82
CA LEU A 204 -3.59 33.96 18.98
C LEU A 204 -3.03 34.45 20.31
N ALA A 205 -1.70 34.56 20.44
CA ALA A 205 -1.02 34.93 21.67
C ALA A 205 -0.81 36.46 21.82
N LEU A 206 -0.76 37.18 20.69
CA LEU A 206 -0.51 38.61 20.66
C LEU A 206 -1.65 39.38 21.34
N ARG A 207 -1.30 40.23 22.31
CA ARG A 207 -2.23 41.04 23.14
C ARG A 207 -3.18 40.24 24.06
N THR A 208 -3.15 38.91 24.03
CA THR A 208 -3.91 38.05 24.95
C THR A 208 -3.07 37.55 26.11
N LEU A 209 -1.76 37.36 25.90
CA LEU A 209 -0.78 36.98 26.92
C LEU A 209 0.02 38.18 27.43
N SER A 210 0.52 38.07 28.67
CA SER A 210 1.54 38.97 29.18
C SER A 210 2.89 38.74 28.48
N ALA A 211 3.80 39.72 28.55
CA ALA A 211 5.11 39.62 27.90
C ALA A 211 5.93 38.39 28.36
N GLY A 212 5.84 38.02 29.64
CA GLY A 212 6.52 36.83 30.18
C GLY A 212 5.90 35.50 29.72
N GLU A 213 4.57 35.45 29.62
CA GLU A 213 3.86 34.28 29.07
C GLU A 213 4.14 34.11 27.58
N MET A 214 4.21 35.23 26.85
CA MET A 214 4.57 35.26 25.44
C MET A 214 6.00 34.74 25.23
N HIS A 215 6.98 35.25 25.99
CA HIS A 215 8.38 34.78 25.94
C HIS A 215 8.48 33.26 26.17
N THR A 216 7.72 32.73 27.14
CA THR A 216 7.70 31.30 27.45
C THR A 216 7.21 30.46 26.26
N VAL A 217 6.07 30.84 25.67
CA VAL A 217 5.51 30.15 24.50
C VAL A 217 6.48 30.23 23.32
N LEU A 218 7.02 31.42 23.03
CA LEU A 218 7.91 31.63 21.89
C LEU A 218 9.21 30.85 22.01
N SER A 219 9.79 30.79 23.21
CA SER A 219 11.03 30.03 23.45
C SER A 219 10.83 28.55 23.14
N GLU A 220 9.71 27.97 23.58
CA GLU A 220 9.36 26.58 23.29
C GLU A 220 9.06 26.37 21.79
N VAL A 221 8.34 27.30 21.14
CA VAL A 221 7.99 27.20 19.70
C VAL A 221 9.25 27.27 18.83
N PHE A 222 10.16 28.18 19.14
CA PHE A 222 11.38 28.36 18.36
C PHE A 222 12.32 27.16 18.45
N ASP A 223 12.46 26.57 19.64
CA ASP A 223 13.24 25.35 19.79
C ASP A 223 12.57 24.17 19.05
N GLU A 224 11.23 24.05 19.06
CA GLU A 224 10.51 23.03 18.29
C GLU A 224 10.72 23.19 16.77
N VAL A 225 10.60 24.43 16.28
CA VAL A 225 10.74 24.76 14.87
C VAL A 225 12.17 24.47 14.39
N ILE A 226 13.19 24.81 15.18
CA ILE A 226 14.59 24.47 14.89
C ILE A 226 14.81 22.96 14.91
N ARG A 227 14.24 22.24 15.87
CA ARG A 227 14.44 20.81 16.05
C ARG A 227 13.79 19.97 14.95
N ALA A 228 12.58 20.32 14.53
CA ALA A 228 11.75 19.41 13.74
C ALA A 228 11.31 19.97 12.38
N LYS A 229 11.25 21.30 12.20
CA LYS A 229 10.54 21.92 11.07
C LYS A 229 11.45 22.64 10.08
N LEU A 230 12.54 23.24 10.57
CA LEU A 230 13.59 23.87 9.76
C LEU A 230 14.48 22.89 9.00
N ILE A 231 14.42 21.60 9.36
CA ILE A 231 15.19 20.53 8.72
C ILE A 231 14.70 20.26 7.29
N VAL A 232 13.41 20.48 7.03
CA VAL A 232 12.71 19.96 5.82
C VAL A 232 12.54 21.02 4.73
N ASP A 233 12.48 22.31 5.09
CA ASP A 233 12.21 23.41 4.14
C ASP A 233 13.30 24.50 4.20
N HIS A 234 14.07 24.62 3.12
CA HIS A 234 15.12 25.63 2.98
C HIS A 234 14.62 27.07 2.86
N GLN A 235 13.39 27.30 2.39
CA GLN A 235 12.78 28.64 2.30
C GLN A 235 12.20 29.07 3.66
N ALA A 236 11.81 28.11 4.50
CA ALA A 236 11.27 28.37 5.83
C ALA A 236 12.26 29.07 6.78
N ILE A 237 13.58 28.99 6.55
CA ILE A 237 14.56 29.70 7.39
C ILE A 237 14.47 31.22 7.27
N THR A 238 14.15 31.74 6.08
CA THR A 238 13.96 33.17 5.88
C THR A 238 12.74 33.65 6.64
N PHE A 239 11.68 32.85 6.66
CA PHE A 239 10.48 33.12 7.42
C PHE A 239 10.70 33.07 8.94
N PHE A 240 11.47 32.08 9.41
CA PHE A 240 11.86 31.98 10.82
C PHE A 240 12.69 33.20 11.26
N GLN A 241 13.64 33.66 10.45
CA GLN A 241 14.42 34.88 10.72
C GLN A 241 13.55 36.14 10.77
N LEU A 242 12.54 36.24 9.92
CA LEU A 242 11.56 37.33 9.96
C LEU A 242 10.75 37.29 11.27
N ALA A 243 10.29 36.11 11.69
CA ALA A 243 9.56 35.96 12.96
C ALA A 243 10.43 36.35 14.17
N LEU A 244 11.70 35.94 14.22
CA LEU A 244 12.63 36.35 15.28
C LEU A 244 12.82 37.86 15.34
N ARG A 245 12.95 38.53 14.19
CA ARG A 245 13.09 39.99 14.11
C ARG A 245 11.86 40.70 14.66
N GLU A 246 10.66 40.23 14.35
CA GLU A 246 9.44 40.86 14.87
C GLU A 246 9.25 40.62 16.36
N CYS A 247 9.67 39.48 16.89
CA CYS A 247 9.65 39.26 18.34
C CYS A 247 10.57 40.21 19.09
N ARG A 248 11.73 40.50 18.52
CA ARG A 248 12.64 41.51 19.06
C ARG A 248 12.01 42.90 18.97
N ARG A 249 11.40 43.26 17.85
CA ARG A 249 10.75 44.57 17.67
C ARG A 249 9.67 44.82 18.73
N GLU A 250 8.90 43.78 19.05
CA GLU A 250 7.84 43.84 20.08
C GLU A 250 8.36 43.60 21.51
N ASN A 251 9.70 43.52 21.72
CA ASN A 251 10.36 43.27 23.01
C ASN A 251 9.98 41.95 23.71
N PHE A 252 9.56 40.94 22.96
CA PHE A 252 9.27 39.61 23.52
C PHE A 252 10.51 38.76 23.76
N ILE A 253 11.63 39.05 23.06
CA ILE A 253 12.90 38.33 23.19
C ILE A 253 14.07 39.32 23.19
N ALA A 254 15.15 38.96 23.87
CA ALA A 254 16.38 39.76 23.88
C ALA A 254 17.22 39.57 22.62
N GLU A 255 18.09 40.54 22.31
CA GLU A 255 19.02 40.45 21.17
C GLU A 255 19.95 39.24 21.26
N VAL A 256 20.40 38.91 22.47
CA VAL A 256 21.26 37.74 22.72
C VAL A 256 20.51 36.42 22.42
N GLU A 257 19.20 36.37 22.71
CA GLU A 257 18.37 35.20 22.42
C GLU A 257 18.10 35.05 20.92
N GLN A 258 17.84 36.17 20.23
CA GLN A 258 17.75 36.18 18.77
C GLN A 258 19.04 35.62 18.15
N MET A 259 20.21 36.12 18.57
CA MET A 259 21.50 35.64 18.06
C MET A 259 21.69 34.14 18.33
N LYS A 260 21.28 33.65 19.51
CA LYS A 260 21.37 32.24 19.87
C LYS A 260 20.51 31.37 18.95
N TRP A 261 19.26 31.74 18.69
CA TRP A 261 18.37 30.98 17.80
C TRP A 261 18.77 31.08 16.34
N ASP A 262 19.25 32.24 15.87
CA ASP A 262 19.82 32.39 14.52
C ASP A 262 21.04 31.48 14.33
N LEU A 263 21.92 31.39 15.32
CA LEU A 263 23.10 30.51 15.27
C LEU A 263 22.69 29.04 15.27
N LYS A 264 21.72 28.64 16.11
CA LYS A 264 21.16 27.28 16.14
C LYS A 264 20.51 26.91 14.79
N ALA A 265 19.67 27.77 14.23
CA ALA A 265 19.01 27.54 12.94
C ALA A 265 20.03 27.43 11.78
N THR A 266 21.07 28.26 11.80
CA THR A 266 22.15 28.22 10.81
C THR A 266 23.00 26.95 10.92
N LYS A 267 23.26 26.47 12.15
CA LYS A 267 23.97 25.22 12.41
C LYS A 267 23.18 24.02 11.86
N VAL A 268 21.90 23.92 12.20
CA VAL A 268 21.00 22.87 11.69
C VAL A 268 20.97 22.89 10.16
N LYS A 269 20.85 24.07 9.52
CA LYS A 269 20.90 24.20 8.06
C LYS A 269 22.21 23.70 7.44
N ARG A 270 23.36 23.96 8.07
CA ARG A 270 24.66 23.48 7.57
C ARG A 270 24.75 21.96 7.68
N GLU A 271 24.32 21.40 8.80
CA GLU A 271 24.32 19.96 9.08
C GLU A 271 23.34 19.20 8.16
N THR A 272 22.17 19.77 7.88
CA THR A 272 21.16 19.16 7.00
C THR A 272 21.45 19.36 5.51
N SER A 273 22.29 20.31 5.11
CA SER A 273 22.58 20.60 3.69
C SER A 273 23.24 19.45 2.91
N VAL A 274 23.95 18.54 3.61
CA VAL A 274 24.56 17.34 3.01
C VAL A 274 23.52 16.23 2.89
N TRP A 275 22.75 15.99 3.96
CA TRP A 275 21.70 14.98 4.01
C TRP A 275 20.51 15.32 3.10
N ASP A 276 20.12 16.59 2.97
CA ASP A 276 19.04 17.04 2.08
C ASP A 276 19.46 17.00 0.60
N ARG A 277 20.75 17.19 0.29
CA ARG A 277 21.28 16.88 -1.06
C ARG A 277 21.28 15.39 -1.33
N GLU A 278 21.64 14.58 -0.35
CA GLU A 278 21.62 13.11 -0.45
C GLU A 278 20.19 12.61 -0.66
N ILE A 279 19.24 13.04 0.17
CA ILE A 279 17.83 12.69 0.05
C ILE A 279 17.28 13.20 -1.28
N LYS A 280 17.48 14.47 -1.65
CA LYS A 280 16.98 14.97 -2.96
C LYS A 280 17.61 14.19 -4.13
N ARG A 281 18.87 13.80 -4.04
CA ARG A 281 19.55 12.96 -5.03
C ARG A 281 18.96 11.55 -5.07
N SER A 282 18.81 10.88 -3.93
CA SER A 282 18.18 9.55 -3.82
C SER A 282 16.70 9.56 -4.18
N LEU A 283 15.96 10.64 -3.92
CA LEU A 283 14.55 10.80 -4.25
C LEU A 283 14.37 11.15 -5.73
N LEU A 284 15.32 11.85 -6.35
CA LEU A 284 15.38 12.06 -7.80
C LEU A 284 15.83 10.80 -8.54
N GLU A 285 16.76 10.03 -7.98
CA GLU A 285 17.18 8.71 -8.48
C GLU A 285 16.03 7.72 -8.37
N ALA A 286 15.35 7.62 -7.22
CA ALA A 286 14.18 6.78 -7.01
C ALA A 286 12.96 7.23 -7.85
N ALA A 287 12.70 8.54 -7.97
CA ALA A 287 11.62 9.02 -8.84
C ALA A 287 11.97 8.85 -10.33
N CYS A 288 13.24 8.91 -10.71
CA CYS A 288 13.68 8.58 -12.06
C CYS A 288 13.58 7.08 -12.34
N THR A 289 13.93 6.19 -11.40
CA THR A 289 13.80 4.74 -11.58
C THR A 289 12.33 4.34 -11.62
N VAL A 290 11.47 4.88 -10.74
CA VAL A 290 10.02 4.62 -10.74
C VAL A 290 9.35 5.17 -11.99
N ARG A 291 9.59 6.44 -12.39
CA ARG A 291 8.99 6.96 -13.64
C ARG A 291 9.51 6.28 -14.90
N LYS A 292 10.76 5.78 -14.91
CA LYS A 292 11.30 5.00 -16.04
C LYS A 292 10.68 3.60 -16.07
N ALA A 293 10.55 2.93 -14.92
CA ALA A 293 9.88 1.64 -14.82
C ALA A 293 8.40 1.73 -15.22
N GLU A 294 7.64 2.69 -14.70
CA GLU A 294 6.23 2.91 -15.03
C GLU A 294 5.98 3.26 -16.50
N ARG A 295 6.91 3.96 -17.17
CA ARG A 295 6.81 4.27 -18.60
C ARG A 295 7.25 3.11 -19.49
N ASN A 296 8.11 2.23 -19.01
CA ASN A 296 8.73 1.16 -19.80
C ASN A 296 8.04 -0.21 -19.60
N THR A 297 7.20 -0.41 -18.57
CA THR A 297 6.35 -1.61 -18.42
C THR A 297 5.42 -1.82 -19.61
N ALA A 298 4.85 -0.73 -20.16
CA ALA A 298 4.07 -0.77 -21.40
C ALA A 298 4.90 -1.24 -22.61
N LEU A 299 6.21 -0.95 -22.63
CA LEU A 299 7.11 -1.42 -23.68
C LEU A 299 7.42 -2.91 -23.53
N VAL A 300 7.64 -3.40 -22.29
CA VAL A 300 7.82 -4.83 -21.99
C VAL A 300 6.58 -5.63 -22.41
N HIS A 301 5.39 -5.17 -22.02
CA HIS A 301 4.12 -5.76 -22.43
C HIS A 301 3.99 -5.84 -23.95
N LYS A 302 4.28 -4.73 -24.65
CA LYS A 302 4.24 -4.67 -26.12
C LYS A 302 5.22 -5.63 -26.78
N GLN A 303 6.48 -5.68 -26.33
CA GLN A 303 7.49 -6.56 -26.94
C GLN A 303 7.19 -8.04 -26.66
N PHE A 304 6.71 -8.37 -25.45
CA PHE A 304 6.32 -9.74 -25.12
C PHE A 304 5.11 -10.21 -25.95
N ASN A 305 4.08 -9.37 -26.10
CA ASN A 305 2.94 -9.71 -26.95
C ASN A 305 3.35 -9.90 -28.42
N LEU A 306 4.25 -9.06 -28.95
CA LEU A 306 4.75 -9.23 -30.31
C LEU A 306 5.51 -10.56 -30.47
N LEU A 307 6.35 -10.93 -29.50
CA LEU A 307 7.02 -12.22 -29.49
C LEU A 307 5.98 -13.37 -29.45
N ARG A 308 4.97 -13.27 -28.58
CA ARG A 308 3.93 -14.30 -28.42
C ARG A 308 3.07 -14.48 -29.66
N GLU A 309 2.63 -13.39 -30.29
CA GLU A 309 1.81 -13.46 -31.51
C GLU A 309 2.61 -14.01 -32.69
N GLU A 310 3.87 -13.61 -32.84
CA GLU A 310 4.73 -14.15 -33.89
C GLU A 310 5.02 -15.64 -33.65
N MET A 311 5.20 -16.08 -32.40
CA MET A 311 5.43 -17.50 -32.04
C MET A 311 4.24 -18.42 -32.37
N LYS A 312 3.04 -17.87 -32.56
CA LYS A 312 1.88 -18.63 -33.08
C LYS A 312 2.00 -18.92 -34.57
N LEU A 313 2.81 -18.14 -35.31
CA LEU A 313 3.12 -18.39 -36.71
C LEU A 313 4.26 -19.40 -36.78
N SER A 314 3.96 -20.62 -37.23
CA SER A 314 4.81 -21.81 -37.14
C SER A 314 6.15 -21.78 -37.93
N ALA A 315 6.58 -20.63 -38.45
CA ALA A 315 7.77 -20.51 -39.32
C ALA A 315 8.53 -19.19 -39.17
N ILE A 316 8.85 -18.77 -37.94
CA ILE A 316 9.73 -17.60 -37.73
C ILE A 316 11.18 -17.98 -37.98
N LYS A 317 11.88 -17.19 -38.80
CA LYS A 317 13.33 -17.33 -39.03
C LYS A 317 14.14 -17.10 -37.73
N PRO A 318 15.20 -17.88 -37.46
CA PRO A 318 16.00 -17.75 -36.23
C PRO A 318 16.51 -16.34 -35.93
N HIS A 319 16.97 -15.61 -36.96
CA HIS A 319 17.46 -14.23 -36.80
C HIS A 319 16.34 -13.24 -36.39
N THR A 320 15.10 -13.50 -36.79
CA THR A 320 13.93 -12.68 -36.39
C THR A 320 13.55 -12.97 -34.94
N ARG A 321 13.63 -14.23 -34.50
CA ARG A 321 13.39 -14.68 -33.12
C ARG A 321 14.40 -14.05 -32.15
N GLN A 322 15.70 -14.15 -32.45
CA GLN A 322 16.77 -13.52 -31.68
C GLN A 322 16.60 -12.00 -31.57
N ARG A 323 16.10 -11.34 -32.62
CA ARG A 323 15.81 -9.90 -32.61
C ARG A 323 14.68 -9.54 -31.63
N TYR A 324 13.64 -10.36 -31.53
CA TYR A 324 12.56 -10.15 -30.56
C TYR A 324 13.02 -10.41 -29.12
N ILE A 325 13.80 -11.46 -28.89
CA ILE A 325 14.39 -11.77 -27.58
C ILE A 325 15.32 -10.63 -27.15
N SER A 326 16.19 -10.15 -28.05
CA SER A 326 17.06 -9.00 -27.79
C SER A 326 16.26 -7.74 -27.41
N ARG A 327 15.18 -7.43 -28.14
CA ARG A 327 14.30 -6.30 -27.83
C ARG A 327 13.59 -6.43 -26.49
N LEU A 328 13.18 -7.65 -26.13
CA LEU A 328 12.56 -7.97 -24.86
C LEU A 328 13.56 -7.82 -23.70
N SER A 329 14.78 -8.34 -23.86
CA SER A 329 15.88 -8.16 -22.91
C SER A 329 16.19 -6.68 -22.68
N VAL A 330 16.26 -5.89 -23.76
CA VAL A 330 16.46 -4.42 -23.67
C VAL A 330 15.29 -3.75 -22.94
N ALA A 331 14.05 -4.13 -23.21
CA ALA A 331 12.88 -3.58 -22.52
C ALA A 331 12.92 -3.88 -21.00
N LEU A 332 13.31 -5.09 -20.60
CA LEU A 332 13.47 -5.47 -19.20
C LEU A 332 14.61 -4.69 -18.51
N ILE A 333 15.73 -4.47 -19.21
CA ILE A 333 16.85 -3.64 -18.73
C ILE A 333 16.38 -2.21 -18.48
N LEU A 334 15.55 -1.65 -19.37
CA LEU A 334 15.01 -0.30 -19.23
C LEU A 334 14.00 -0.15 -18.07
N CYS A 335 13.46 -1.25 -17.53
CA CYS A 335 12.57 -1.26 -16.36
C CYS A 335 13.32 -1.38 -15.02
N GLY A 336 14.53 -1.93 -14.98
CA GLY A 336 15.23 -2.15 -13.70
C GLY A 336 16.67 -2.68 -13.77
N GLY A 337 17.40 -2.45 -14.86
CA GLY A 337 18.67 -3.12 -15.19
C GLY A 337 19.78 -3.16 -14.12
N ALA A 338 19.79 -2.25 -13.15
CA ALA A 338 20.74 -2.28 -12.02
C ALA A 338 20.38 -3.30 -10.92
N ALA A 339 19.09 -3.65 -10.77
CA ALA A 339 18.61 -4.58 -9.75
C ALA A 339 18.79 -6.06 -10.15
N TYR A 340 19.01 -6.33 -11.44
CA TYR A 340 19.02 -7.70 -11.99
C TYR A 340 20.42 -8.26 -12.26
N ASN A 341 21.49 -7.45 -12.08
CA ASN A 341 22.86 -7.83 -12.44
C ASN A 341 22.95 -8.42 -13.86
N LEU A 342 22.27 -7.78 -14.83
CA LEU A 342 22.35 -8.09 -16.26
C LEU A 342 23.72 -7.61 -16.80
N GLY A 343 24.80 -8.25 -16.36
CA GLY A 343 26.17 -7.95 -16.76
C GLY A 343 26.43 -8.32 -18.22
N ALA A 344 27.14 -7.43 -18.93
CA ALA A 344 27.55 -7.50 -20.35
C ALA A 344 26.40 -7.52 -21.38
N LEU A 345 25.95 -6.31 -21.73
CA LEU A 345 24.85 -5.89 -22.61
C LEU A 345 24.83 -6.39 -24.08
N PHE A 346 25.67 -7.34 -24.49
CA PHE A 346 25.83 -7.68 -25.91
C PHE A 346 25.46 -9.11 -26.31
N ASP A 347 25.17 -10.02 -25.37
CA ASP A 347 25.02 -11.46 -25.67
C ASP A 347 23.67 -12.11 -25.27
N ILE A 348 22.67 -11.32 -24.84
CA ILE A 348 21.35 -11.84 -24.39
C ILE A 348 20.36 -11.94 -25.56
N CYS A 349 20.77 -12.63 -26.61
CA CYS A 349 19.90 -13.09 -27.71
C CYS A 349 19.49 -14.57 -27.53
N ASP A 350 20.09 -15.26 -26.55
CA ASP A 350 19.84 -16.66 -26.22
C ASP A 350 18.74 -16.76 -25.13
N PRO A 351 17.61 -17.43 -25.42
CA PRO A 351 16.50 -17.57 -24.49
C PRO A 351 16.84 -18.40 -23.25
N ALA A 352 17.75 -19.37 -23.33
CA ALA A 352 18.16 -20.18 -22.18
C ALA A 352 19.01 -19.35 -21.21
N LYS A 353 19.99 -18.60 -21.72
CA LYS A 353 20.78 -17.66 -20.91
C LYS A 353 19.91 -16.57 -20.28
N LEU A 354 18.91 -16.08 -21.01
CA LEU A 354 17.96 -15.10 -20.46
C LEU A 354 17.21 -15.70 -19.26
N LEU A 355 16.69 -16.93 -19.36
CA LEU A 355 16.04 -17.61 -18.24
C LEU A 355 17.00 -17.79 -17.05
N THR A 356 18.25 -18.21 -17.27
CA THR A 356 19.27 -18.33 -16.20
C THR A 356 19.49 -17.01 -15.45
N VAL A 357 19.51 -15.87 -16.15
CA VAL A 357 19.73 -14.57 -15.50
C VAL A 357 18.50 -14.10 -14.71
N LEU A 358 17.29 -14.46 -15.16
CA LEU A 358 16.04 -14.05 -14.51
C LEU A 358 15.63 -14.95 -13.33
N SER A 359 16.14 -16.19 -13.29
CA SER A 359 15.84 -17.16 -12.24
C SER A 359 16.53 -16.85 -10.92
N ALA A 360 15.86 -17.18 -9.81
CA ALA A 360 16.46 -17.24 -8.48
C ALA A 360 17.13 -18.61 -8.21
N ASP A 361 16.67 -19.66 -8.88
CA ASP A 361 17.10 -21.05 -8.73
C ASP A 361 17.76 -21.60 -10.01
N ASP A 362 18.26 -22.83 -9.96
CA ASP A 362 18.79 -23.52 -11.13
C ASP A 362 17.69 -23.77 -12.18
N VAL A 363 18.04 -23.59 -13.45
CA VAL A 363 17.10 -23.57 -14.59
C VAL A 363 17.16 -24.88 -15.38
N GLU A 364 18.13 -25.75 -15.12
CA GLU A 364 18.33 -27.02 -15.84
C GLU A 364 17.09 -27.93 -15.78
N ASP A 365 16.51 -28.12 -14.60
CA ASP A 365 15.30 -28.94 -14.42
C ASP A 365 14.08 -28.37 -15.15
N PHE A 366 13.94 -27.04 -15.14
CA PHE A 366 12.85 -26.36 -15.85
C PHE A 366 13.00 -26.49 -17.38
N LEU A 367 14.22 -26.37 -17.90
CA LEU A 367 14.52 -26.53 -19.33
C LEU A 367 14.41 -27.98 -19.78
N ALA A 368 14.75 -28.94 -18.92
CA ALA A 368 14.62 -30.38 -19.15
C ALA A 368 13.18 -30.90 -19.01
N GLU A 369 12.22 -30.04 -18.67
CA GLU A 369 10.80 -30.37 -18.44
C GLU A 369 10.55 -31.34 -17.27
N THR A 370 11.53 -31.50 -16.37
CA THR A 370 11.34 -32.29 -15.14
C THR A 370 10.43 -31.55 -14.17
N THR A 371 10.35 -30.22 -14.28
CA THR A 371 9.46 -29.35 -13.52
C THR A 371 8.73 -28.32 -14.41
N SER A 372 7.53 -27.91 -13.98
CA SER A 372 6.77 -26.80 -14.59
C SER A 372 6.93 -25.48 -13.84
N THR A 373 7.57 -25.52 -12.67
CA THR A 373 7.75 -24.39 -11.77
C THR A 373 9.02 -23.63 -12.13
N PHE A 374 8.91 -22.32 -12.30
CA PHE A 374 10.05 -21.43 -12.51
C PHE A 374 10.03 -20.33 -11.46
N VAL A 375 11.12 -20.17 -10.72
CA VAL A 375 11.22 -19.21 -9.63
C VAL A 375 12.00 -17.99 -10.12
N PHE A 376 11.30 -16.87 -10.30
CA PHE A 376 11.94 -15.61 -10.67
C PHE A 376 12.63 -14.94 -9.48
N LYS A 377 13.65 -14.13 -9.75
CA LYS A 377 14.13 -13.15 -8.77
C LYS A 377 12.99 -12.19 -8.40
N THR A 378 12.85 -11.86 -7.11
CA THR A 378 11.76 -11.04 -6.56
C THR A 378 11.52 -9.72 -7.30
N GLY A 379 12.60 -9.07 -7.77
CA GLY A 379 12.49 -7.82 -8.53
C GLY A 379 12.02 -7.99 -9.99
N VAL A 380 12.19 -9.18 -10.58
CA VAL A 380 11.80 -9.49 -11.98
C VAL A 380 10.33 -9.85 -12.03
N GLU A 381 9.88 -10.69 -11.09
CA GLU A 381 8.48 -11.09 -10.96
C GLU A 381 7.56 -9.88 -10.79
N ALA A 382 7.95 -8.94 -9.91
CA ALA A 382 7.23 -7.68 -9.73
C ALA A 382 7.10 -6.89 -11.04
N VAL A 383 8.15 -6.82 -11.86
CA VAL A 383 8.11 -6.09 -13.15
C VAL A 383 7.20 -6.78 -14.17
N LEU A 384 7.16 -8.11 -14.20
CA LEU A 384 6.26 -8.85 -15.09
C LEU A 384 4.80 -8.63 -14.69
N ILE A 385 4.49 -8.75 -13.39
CA ILE A 385 3.16 -8.49 -12.83
C ILE A 385 2.73 -7.05 -13.13
N HIS A 386 3.60 -6.06 -12.89
CA HIS A 386 3.32 -4.65 -13.21
C HIS A 386 3.22 -4.37 -14.71
N SER A 387 3.78 -5.23 -15.56
CA SER A 387 3.64 -5.15 -17.02
C SER A 387 2.41 -5.93 -17.53
N ALA A 388 1.52 -6.40 -16.64
CA ALA A 388 0.38 -7.24 -16.99
C ALA A 388 0.77 -8.49 -17.81
N ILE A 389 1.91 -9.09 -17.47
CA ILE A 389 2.38 -10.35 -18.02
C ILE A 389 2.33 -11.38 -16.90
N ASP A 390 1.70 -12.52 -17.14
CA ASP A 390 1.78 -13.65 -16.22
C ASP A 390 3.23 -14.20 -16.22
N PRO A 391 3.93 -14.19 -15.06
CA PRO A 391 5.30 -14.67 -14.98
C PRO A 391 5.47 -16.12 -15.48
N ILE A 392 4.49 -16.98 -15.23
CA ILE A 392 4.55 -18.38 -15.66
C ILE A 392 4.39 -18.50 -17.18
N ASP A 393 3.41 -17.81 -17.79
CA ASP A 393 3.28 -17.71 -19.25
C ASP A 393 4.58 -17.20 -19.90
N PHE A 394 5.21 -16.19 -19.29
CA PHE A 394 6.49 -15.64 -19.74
C PHE A 394 7.62 -16.68 -19.75
N ALA A 395 7.80 -17.42 -18.65
CA ALA A 395 8.82 -18.47 -18.54
C ALA A 395 8.57 -19.60 -19.55
N LEU A 396 7.32 -20.02 -19.70
CA LEU A 396 6.92 -21.08 -20.63
C LEU A 396 7.13 -20.67 -22.09
N ALA A 397 6.84 -19.41 -22.46
CA ALA A 397 7.07 -18.89 -23.80
C ALA A 397 8.57 -18.93 -24.17
N LEU A 398 9.45 -18.50 -23.26
CA LEU A 398 10.91 -18.58 -23.46
C LEU A 398 11.40 -20.04 -23.51
N ARG A 399 10.87 -20.92 -22.66
CA ARG A 399 11.22 -22.36 -22.70
C ARG A 399 10.83 -23.00 -24.03
N ASN A 400 9.67 -22.67 -24.56
CA ASN A 400 9.22 -23.21 -25.86
C ASN A 400 10.12 -22.74 -27.01
N ILE A 401 10.65 -21.51 -26.93
CA ILE A 401 11.64 -20.98 -27.87
C ILE A 401 12.95 -21.78 -27.80
N VAL A 402 13.45 -22.10 -26.59
CA VAL A 402 14.65 -22.95 -26.40
C VAL A 402 14.45 -24.31 -27.08
N LYS A 403 13.30 -24.96 -26.90
CA LYS A 403 13.00 -26.26 -27.53
C LYS A 403 12.98 -26.19 -29.05
N GLN A 404 12.41 -25.12 -29.59
CA GLN A 404 12.34 -24.90 -31.02
C GLN A 404 13.74 -24.72 -31.62
N GLU A 405 14.64 -23.97 -30.96
CA GLU A 405 16.03 -23.81 -31.39
C GLU A 405 16.84 -25.13 -31.29
N GLN A 406 16.61 -25.94 -30.26
CA GLN A 406 17.24 -27.26 -30.12
C GLN A 406 16.79 -28.23 -31.20
N SER A 407 15.51 -28.20 -31.59
CA SER A 407 14.95 -29.06 -32.64
C SER A 407 15.47 -28.68 -34.04
N GLU A 408 15.54 -27.38 -34.34
CA GLU A 408 16.07 -26.84 -35.60
C GLU A 408 17.58 -27.14 -35.77
N CYS A 409 18.36 -27.15 -34.67
CA CYS A 409 19.80 -27.51 -34.67
C CYS A 409 20.06 -28.99 -34.96
N ILE A 410 19.13 -29.88 -34.54
CA ILE A 410 19.21 -31.33 -34.82
C ILE A 410 18.88 -31.60 -36.30
N GLU A 411 17.90 -30.89 -36.88
CA GLU A 411 17.54 -31.02 -38.30
C GLU A 411 18.64 -30.48 -39.24
N THR A 412 19.26 -29.34 -38.93
CA THR A 412 20.38 -28.81 -39.73
C THR A 412 21.59 -29.73 -39.72
N LYS A 413 21.93 -30.34 -38.58
CA LYS A 413 23.00 -31.35 -38.49
C LYS A 413 22.69 -32.63 -39.28
N ARG A 414 21.42 -33.04 -39.38
CA ARG A 414 20.99 -34.14 -40.26
C ARG A 414 21.09 -33.76 -41.75
N SER A 415 20.72 -32.53 -42.12
CA SER A 415 20.79 -32.06 -43.52
C SER A 415 22.22 -31.86 -44.03
N ALA A 416 23.15 -31.44 -43.16
CA ALA A 416 24.56 -31.25 -43.51
C ALA A 416 25.33 -32.56 -43.75
N TRP A 417 24.71 -33.71 -43.47
CA TRP A 417 25.27 -35.04 -43.74
C TRP A 417 24.77 -35.65 -45.06
N GLU A 418 23.90 -34.96 -45.81
CA GLU A 418 23.59 -35.34 -47.20
C GLU A 418 24.61 -34.68 -48.15
N PRO A 419 25.48 -35.46 -48.83
CA PRO A 419 26.48 -34.88 -49.72
C PRO A 419 25.83 -34.43 -51.03
N CYS A 420 26.10 -33.18 -51.44
CA CYS A 420 25.81 -32.68 -52.79
C CYS A 420 27.12 -32.33 -53.51
N ASP A 421 27.46 -33.15 -54.50
CA ASP A 421 28.52 -32.90 -55.47
C ASP A 421 28.16 -31.70 -56.37
N ARG A 422 29.07 -30.70 -56.47
CA ARG A 422 29.70 -30.25 -57.73
C ARG A 422 30.40 -28.87 -57.61
N GLU A 423 31.71 -28.95 -57.84
CA GLU A 423 32.57 -28.09 -58.67
C GLU A 423 32.64 -26.57 -58.42
N SER A 424 33.78 -26.14 -57.87
CA SER A 424 34.40 -24.83 -58.13
C SER A 424 35.91 -24.99 -58.05
N PHE A 425 36.69 -24.39 -58.96
CA PHE A 425 37.95 -23.72 -58.61
C PHE A 425 38.48 -22.86 -59.76
N ASP A 426 38.54 -21.56 -59.50
CA ASP A 426 39.62 -20.62 -59.81
C ASP A 426 39.33 -19.39 -58.91
N SER A 427 40.26 -18.67 -58.29
CA SER A 427 41.71 -18.52 -58.44
C SER A 427 42.28 -17.81 -57.19
N THR A 428 43.58 -18.01 -56.97
CA THR A 428 44.61 -17.25 -56.21
C THR A 428 44.56 -15.72 -56.42
N GLU A 429 45.22 -14.80 -55.70
CA GLU A 429 46.10 -14.69 -54.51
C GLU A 429 46.25 -13.17 -54.18
N ASP A 430 46.91 -12.87 -53.04
CA ASP A 430 47.65 -11.65 -52.65
C ASP A 430 46.90 -10.33 -52.35
N VAL A 431 46.95 -9.73 -51.14
CA VAL A 431 48.01 -9.37 -50.15
C VAL A 431 48.68 -8.00 -50.41
N LEU A 432 48.26 -7.04 -49.56
CA LEU A 432 48.96 -5.88 -48.94
C LEU A 432 49.75 -4.87 -49.79
N GLN A 433 49.45 -3.57 -49.61
CA GLN A 433 50.35 -2.62 -48.94
C GLN A 433 49.69 -1.25 -48.60
N VAL A 434 50.17 -0.67 -47.51
CA VAL A 434 49.81 0.55 -46.76
C VAL A 434 50.89 1.62 -47.10
N PRO A 435 50.72 2.97 -47.01
CA PRO A 435 50.18 3.77 -45.90
C PRO A 435 48.78 4.35 -46.05
#